data_AF-A0A949E485-F1
#
_entry.id   AF-A0A949E485-F1
#
_cell.length_a   1.000
_cell.length_b   1.000
_cell.length_c   1.000
_cell.angle_alpha   90.00
_cell.angle_beta   90.00
_cell.angle_gamma   90.00
#
_symmetry.space_group_name_H-M   'P 1'
#
loop_
_entity.id
_entity.type
_entity.pdbx_description
1 polymer ?
#
loop_
_entity_poly.entity_id
_entity_poly.type
_entity_poly.pdbx_seq_one_letter_code
_entity_poly.pdbx_strand_id
1 'polypeptide(L)' 'APRKMKFGTSEGMIVAAGGGGGEVYLLAPDHGAKPGQRVH' A
#
# COMPACT_ATOMS: atom_id res chain seq x y z
N ALA A 1 6.01 5.01 -10.47
CA ALA A 1 7.18 4.46 -11.18
C ALA A 1 7.64 3.18 -10.48
N PRO A 2 8.05 2.14 -11.22
CA PRO A 2 8.54 0.89 -10.63
C PRO A 2 9.81 1.08 -9.79
N ARG A 3 9.96 0.32 -8.70
CA ARG A 3 11.15 0.37 -7.81
C ARG A 3 11.89 -0.95 -7.80
N LYS A 4 13.20 -0.92 -8.08
CA LYS A 4 14.06 -2.11 -7.93
C LYS A 4 14.26 -2.40 -6.43
N MET A 5 13.94 -3.63 -6.03
CA MET A 5 14.10 -4.16 -4.68
C MET A 5 15.04 -5.37 -4.71
N LYS A 6 15.41 -5.88 -3.52
CA LYS A 6 16.35 -7.01 -3.37
C LYS A 6 15.97 -8.24 -4.21
N PHE A 7 14.67 -8.51 -4.38
CA PHE A 7 14.18 -9.75 -5.00
C PHE A 7 13.41 -9.54 -6.31
N GLY A 8 13.39 -8.32 -6.86
CA GLY A 8 12.59 -8.04 -8.04
C GLY A 8 12.29 -6.56 -8.20
N THR A 9 11.40 -6.26 -9.14
CA THR A 9 10.92 -4.89 -9.35
C THR A 9 9.51 -4.78 -8.78
N SER A 10 9.31 -3.85 -7.84
CA SER A 10 7.99 -3.50 -7.31
C SER A 10 7.28 -2.57 -8.27
N GLU A 11 6.10 -2.95 -8.75
CA GLU A 11 5.31 -2.15 -9.69
C GLU A 11 4.28 -1.25 -9.00
N GLY A 12 4.06 -1.44 -7.70
CA GLY A 12 3.08 -0.69 -6.91
C GLY A 12 3.63 -0.13 -5.61
N MET A 13 2.78 0.65 -4.95
CA MET A 13 2.97 1.13 -3.58
C MET A 13 1.71 0.79 -2.78
N ILE A 14 1.89 0.42 -1.51
CA ILE A 14 0.79 0.23 -0.57
C ILE A 14 0.61 1.50 0.26
N VAL A 15 -0.61 1.71 0.79
CA VAL A 15 -0.91 2.82 1.69
C VAL A 15 -0.91 2.30 3.13
N ALA A 16 -0.23 3.02 4.01
CA ALA A 16 -0.18 2.76 5.44
C ALA A 16 -0.23 4.09 6.21
N ALA A 17 -0.73 4.06 7.43
CA ALA A 17 -0.68 5.20 8.35
C ALA A 17 0.48 5.05 9.33
N GLY A 18 1.04 6.17 9.79
CA GLY A 18 2.07 6.19 10.82
C GLY A 18 2.19 7.60 11.41
N GLY A 19 2.56 7.69 12.69
CA GLY A 19 2.70 8.97 13.40
C GLY A 19 3.97 9.76 13.07
N GLY A 20 4.71 9.37 12.02
CA GLY A 20 6.01 9.97 11.64
C GLY A 20 7.24 9.34 12.31
N GLY A 21 7.03 8.38 13.23
CA GLY A 21 8.09 7.52 13.78
C GLY A 21 8.27 6.22 12.98
N GLY A 22 8.66 5.14 13.68
CA GLY A 22 8.80 3.79 13.10
C GLY A 22 7.50 2.97 13.06
N GLU A 23 6.39 3.55 13.48
CA GLU A 23 5.09 2.88 13.56
C GLU A 23 4.42 2.84 12.18
N VAL A 24 3.93 1.67 11.79
CA VAL A 24 3.27 1.46 10.50
C VAL A 24 2.00 0.63 10.72
N TYR A 25 0.86 1.19 10.34
CA TYR A 25 -0.44 0.55 10.38
C TYR A 25 -0.93 0.35 8.95
N LEU A 26 -1.09 -0.92 8.54
CA LEU A 26 -1.61 -1.25 7.22
C LEU A 26 -3.09 -0.87 7.13
N LEU A 27 -3.45 -0.14 6.07
CA LEU A 27 -4.85 0.15 5.79
C LEU A 27 -5.51 -1.05 5.12
N ALA A 28 -6.75 -1.33 5.53
CA ALA A 28 -7.60 -2.32 4.88
C ALA A 28 -8.73 -1.59 4.14
N PRO A 29 -9.17 -2.10 2.99
CA PRO A 29 -10.39 -1.62 2.35
C PRO A 29 -11.62 -1.85 3.22
N ASP A 30 -12.66 -1.05 2.99
CA ASP A 30 -13.97 -1.27 3.59
C ASP A 30 -14.54 -2.64 3.17
N HIS A 31 -15.40 -3.19 4.02
CA HIS A 31 -16.03 -4.48 3.76
C HIS A 31 -16.81 -4.46 2.44
N GLY A 32 -16.57 -5.47 1.59
CA GLY A 32 -17.22 -5.60 0.29
C GLY A 32 -16.53 -4.85 -0.86
N ALA A 33 -15.41 -4.17 -0.60
CA ALA A 33 -14.57 -3.61 -1.66
C ALA A 33 -14.05 -4.73 -2.59
N LYS A 34 -14.01 -4.43 -3.89
CA LYS A 34 -13.59 -5.36 -4.95
C LYS A 34 -12.24 -4.94 -5.54
N PRO A 35 -11.40 -5.90 -5.99
CA PRO A 35 -10.15 -5.58 -6.68
C PRO A 35 -10.36 -4.63 -7.86
N GLY A 36 -9.48 -3.64 -7.99
CA GLY A 36 -9.53 -2.64 -9.07
C GLY A 36 -10.46 -1.44 -8.81
N GLN A 37 -11.20 -1.42 -7.70
CA GLN A 37 -11.95 -0.22 -7.30
C GLN A 37 -11.00 0.94 -7.02
N ARG A 38 -11.36 2.14 -7.51
CA ARG A 38 -10.58 3.36 -7.29
C ARG A 38 -10.87 3.92 -5.90
N VAL A 39 -9.82 4.21 -5.16
CA VAL A 39 -9.87 4.94 -3.89
C VAL A 39 -9.95 6.44 -4.21
N HIS A 40 -10.85 7.16 -3.52
CA HIS A 40 -11.09 8.59 -3.66
C HIS A 40 -10.84 9.29 -2.32
#